data_AF-A0A0A0IEX1-F1
#
_entry.id   AF-A0A0A0IEX1-F1
#
_cell.length_a   1.000
_cell.length_b   1.000
_cell.length_c   1.000
_cell.angle_alpha   90.00
_cell.angle_beta   90.00
_cell.angle_gamma   90.00
#
_symmetry.space_group_name_H-M   'P 1'
#
loop_
_entity.id
_entity.type
_entity.pdbx_description
1 polymer ?
#
loop_
_entity_poly.entity_id
_entity_poly.type
_entity_poly.pdbx_seq_one_letter_code
_entity_poly.pdbx_strand_id
1 'polypeptide(L)'
;TKPSSKAINPIEKCYFHNSHLKRKTVYGHQLVVALLSCDGLVLPYSIEIYDKSNMSKIDTATKLIKSMPKPVNKGYILCDSWYSCKAIFKASALAGYAYIGALKTNRVIYPKGHERLGIKLHKFATSLNKDSFDLVKVKGNHYYIYNYIGHLNDMKNVSIILSYPKESFQKEGSLKAFISTDLVLKPLDILFKYTDRWVIEPFFRDCKNYLGLDSYQVRSERSILRYLTIMFIPYTYCKLYSSKTLQFNTGLKLAKNNFKKAQIIFIYSAALNGQPIEKIFENLKIA
;
A
#
# COMPACT_ATOMS: atom_id res chain seq x y z
N THR A 1 20.18 -14.55 5.57
CA THR A 1 21.35 -15.39 5.23
C THR A 1 20.96 -16.22 4.03
N LYS A 2 21.82 -16.34 3.01
CA LYS A 2 21.60 -17.24 1.86
C LYS A 2 21.35 -18.66 2.44
N PRO A 3 20.31 -19.41 2.02
CA PRO A 3 20.34 -20.85 2.22
C PRO A 3 21.63 -21.31 1.55
N SER A 4 22.53 -21.95 2.30
CA SER A 4 23.77 -22.52 1.75
C SER A 4 23.52 -23.13 0.37
N SER A 5 24.48 -23.13 -0.56
CA SER A 5 24.32 -23.93 -1.78
C SER A 5 24.08 -25.42 -1.49
N LYS A 6 24.32 -25.85 -0.23
CA LYS A 6 23.98 -27.16 0.34
C LYS A 6 22.64 -27.21 1.08
N ALA A 7 21.82 -26.16 1.03
CA ALA A 7 20.53 -26.14 1.70
C ALA A 7 19.59 -27.09 0.95
N ILE A 8 19.31 -28.22 1.59
CA ILE A 8 18.51 -29.31 1.02
C ILE A 8 17.08 -28.84 0.72
N ASN A 9 16.53 -27.97 1.57
CA ASN A 9 15.15 -27.46 1.48
C ASN A 9 15.10 -25.94 1.65
N PRO A 10 15.42 -25.14 0.62
CA PRO A 10 15.26 -23.68 0.67
C PRO A 10 13.77 -23.29 0.77
N ILE A 11 13.50 -22.06 1.22
CA ILE A 11 12.15 -21.50 1.20
C ILE A 11 11.77 -21.25 -0.27
N GLU A 12 10.67 -21.85 -0.72
CA GLU A 12 10.17 -21.72 -2.09
C GLU A 12 9.80 -20.26 -2.40
N LYS A 13 9.95 -19.84 -3.66
CA LYS A 13 9.64 -18.48 -4.17
C LYS A 13 10.43 -17.33 -3.53
N CYS A 14 11.44 -17.60 -2.69
CA CYS A 14 12.40 -16.58 -2.25
C CYS A 14 13.47 -16.30 -3.30
N TYR A 15 13.73 -15.02 -3.57
CA TYR A 15 14.79 -14.59 -4.48
C TYR A 15 15.63 -13.46 -3.86
N PHE A 16 16.72 -13.13 -4.55
CA PHE A 16 17.50 -11.94 -4.23
C PHE A 16 16.84 -10.68 -4.80
N HIS A 17 16.66 -9.68 -3.95
CA HIS A 17 16.01 -8.43 -4.27
C HIS A 17 16.83 -7.25 -3.74
N ASN A 18 16.91 -6.16 -4.49
CA ASN A 18 17.49 -4.93 -3.95
C ASN A 18 16.50 -4.30 -2.95
N SER A 19 16.93 -4.15 -1.70
CA SER A 19 16.18 -3.43 -0.69
C SER A 19 16.63 -1.98 -0.66
N HIS A 20 15.76 -1.06 -1.10
CA HIS A 20 16.01 0.37 -0.95
C HIS A 20 16.15 0.81 0.51
N LEU A 21 15.41 0.17 1.42
CA LEU A 21 15.48 0.43 2.86
C LEU A 21 16.85 0.05 3.44
N LYS A 22 17.34 -1.16 3.11
CA LYS A 22 18.63 -1.66 3.63
C LYS A 22 19.83 -1.29 2.75
N ARG A 23 19.59 -0.63 1.61
CA ARG A 23 20.56 -0.29 0.56
C ARG A 23 21.46 -1.47 0.16
N LYS A 24 20.90 -2.68 0.15
CA LYS A 24 21.63 -3.91 -0.17
C LYS A 24 20.69 -4.96 -0.74
N THR A 25 21.29 -5.96 -1.38
CA THR A 25 20.56 -7.15 -1.81
C THR A 25 20.16 -7.98 -0.59
N VAL A 26 18.89 -8.32 -0.52
CA VAL A 26 18.30 -9.16 0.52
C VAL A 26 17.67 -10.40 -0.11
N TYR A 27 17.69 -11.51 0.62
CA TYR A 27 17.01 -12.74 0.21
C TYR A 27 15.66 -12.81 0.91
N GLY A 28 14.58 -13.01 0.17
CA GLY A 28 13.23 -13.11 0.71
C GLY A 28 12.16 -13.07 -0.37
N HIS A 29 10.91 -12.85 0.03
CA HIS A 29 9.80 -12.63 -0.89
C HIS A 29 9.62 -11.15 -1.21
N GLN A 30 9.14 -10.88 -2.42
CA GLN A 30 8.46 -9.63 -2.73
C GLN A 30 6.97 -9.90 -2.79
N LEU A 31 6.18 -9.00 -2.21
CA LEU A 31 4.73 -9.16 -2.09
C LEU A 31 4.04 -8.00 -2.82
N VAL A 32 3.01 -8.31 -3.58
CA VAL A 32 2.09 -7.32 -4.15
C VAL A 32 0.80 -7.38 -3.35
N VAL A 33 0.41 -6.27 -2.74
CA VAL A 33 -0.72 -6.20 -1.81
C VAL A 33 -1.72 -5.16 -2.29
N ALA A 34 -3.00 -5.52 -2.21
CA ALA A 34 -4.11 -4.61 -2.38
C ALA A 34 -4.88 -4.47 -1.07
N LEU A 35 -5.14 -3.22 -0.68
CA LEU A 35 -6.02 -2.86 0.43
C LEU A 35 -7.26 -2.16 -0.15
N LEU A 36 -8.43 -2.45 0.40
CA LEU A 36 -9.65 -1.71 0.10
C LEU A 36 -9.90 -0.70 1.22
N SER A 37 -10.26 0.53 0.84
CA SER A 37 -10.55 1.64 1.74
C SER A 37 -11.93 2.20 1.43
N CYS A 38 -12.78 2.31 2.44
CA CYS A 38 -14.10 2.95 2.36
C CYS A 38 -14.44 3.58 3.72
N ASP A 39 -14.82 4.86 3.75
CA ASP A 39 -15.26 5.58 4.96
C ASP A 39 -14.37 5.38 6.20
N GLY A 40 -13.04 5.41 6.00
CA GLY A 40 -12.04 5.23 7.06
C GLY A 40 -11.76 3.77 7.43
N LEU A 41 -12.55 2.81 6.98
CA LEU A 41 -12.26 1.39 7.09
C LEU A 41 -11.28 0.95 6.00
N VAL A 42 -10.13 0.42 6.42
CA VAL A 42 -9.11 -0.13 5.52
C VAL A 42 -8.89 -1.60 5.85
N LEU A 43 -9.17 -2.47 4.89
CA LEU A 43 -9.05 -3.92 5.03
C LEU A 43 -8.17 -4.52 3.92
N PRO A 44 -7.41 -5.58 4.23
CA PRO A 44 -6.63 -6.28 3.24
C PRO A 44 -7.55 -7.07 2.29
N TYR A 45 -7.34 -6.91 0.99
CA TYR A 45 -8.13 -7.59 -0.04
C TYR A 45 -7.37 -8.75 -0.68
N SER A 46 -6.11 -8.53 -1.06
CA SER A 46 -5.28 -9.59 -1.64
C SER A 46 -3.79 -9.38 -1.34
N ILE A 47 -3.07 -10.48 -1.28
CA ILE A 47 -1.62 -10.56 -1.13
C ILE A 47 -1.08 -11.66 -2.03
N GLU A 48 -0.21 -11.28 -2.97
CA GLU A 48 0.39 -12.21 -3.92
C GLU A 48 1.91 -12.18 -3.79
N ILE A 49 2.53 -13.37 -3.88
CA ILE A 49 3.98 -13.50 -3.97
C ILE A 49 4.40 -13.12 -5.40
N TYR A 50 5.25 -12.11 -5.52
CA TYR A 50 5.83 -11.75 -6.80
C TYR A 50 6.86 -12.81 -7.23
N ASP A 51 6.54 -13.50 -8.32
CA ASP A 51 7.44 -14.43 -8.99
C ASP A 51 7.84 -13.89 -10.36
N LYS A 52 9.08 -13.41 -10.45
CA LYS A 52 9.67 -12.86 -11.68
C LYS A 52 9.72 -13.85 -12.85
N SER A 53 9.67 -15.16 -12.57
CA SER A 53 9.69 -16.20 -13.61
C SER A 53 8.32 -16.42 -14.25
N ASN A 54 7.25 -15.95 -13.61
CA ASN A 54 5.88 -16.16 -14.05
C ASN A 54 5.27 -14.88 -14.63
N MET A 55 5.24 -13.80 -13.84
CA MET A 55 4.57 -12.55 -14.23
C MET A 55 5.34 -11.33 -13.72
N SER A 56 5.23 -10.21 -14.43
CA SER A 56 5.76 -8.95 -13.94
C SER A 56 4.89 -8.40 -12.79
N LYS A 57 5.45 -7.50 -11.97
CA LYS A 57 4.67 -6.81 -10.93
C LYS A 57 3.49 -6.02 -11.50
N ILE A 58 3.62 -5.52 -12.73
CA ILE A 58 2.58 -4.76 -13.41
C ILE A 58 1.44 -5.70 -13.84
N ASP A 59 1.76 -6.91 -14.30
CA ASP A 59 0.76 -7.91 -14.66
C ASP A 59 0.02 -8.43 -13.42
N THR A 60 0.75 -8.71 -12.34
CA THR A 60 0.16 -9.05 -11.04
C THR A 60 -0.79 -7.94 -10.55
N ALA A 61 -0.35 -6.68 -10.53
CA ALA A 61 -1.21 -5.57 -10.13
C ALA A 61 -2.41 -5.39 -11.06
N THR A 62 -2.24 -5.62 -12.37
CA THR A 62 -3.34 -5.58 -13.34
C THR A 62 -4.37 -6.67 -13.08
N LYS A 63 -3.94 -7.90 -12.76
CA LYS A 63 -4.84 -8.99 -12.35
C LYS A 63 -5.61 -8.64 -11.08
N LEU A 64 -4.92 -8.13 -10.07
CA LEU A 64 -5.54 -7.69 -8.82
C LEU A 64 -6.59 -6.60 -9.04
N ILE A 65 -6.28 -5.56 -9.83
CA ILE A 65 -7.24 -4.48 -10.13
C ILE A 65 -8.48 -5.04 -10.83
N LYS A 66 -8.30 -5.97 -11.77
CA LYS A 66 -9.42 -6.60 -12.50
C LYS A 66 -10.28 -7.51 -11.63
N SER A 67 -9.76 -8.06 -10.53
CA SER A 67 -10.52 -8.91 -9.63
C SER A 67 -11.34 -8.11 -8.61
N MET A 68 -11.03 -6.82 -8.41
CA MET A 68 -11.71 -5.98 -7.43
C MET A 68 -13.21 -5.84 -7.74
N PRO A 69 -14.06 -5.75 -6.70
CA PRO A 69 -15.46 -5.42 -6.91
C PRO A 69 -15.58 -4.07 -7.61
N LYS A 70 -16.63 -3.85 -8.39
CA LYS A 70 -16.89 -2.51 -8.95
C LYS A 70 -17.25 -1.53 -7.83
N PRO A 71 -16.78 -0.27 -7.88
CA PRO A 71 -17.19 0.71 -6.90
C PRO A 71 -18.68 1.04 -7.09
N VAL A 72 -19.42 1.21 -5.99
CA VAL A 72 -20.86 1.52 -6.02
C VAL A 72 -21.10 2.86 -6.71
N ASN A 73 -20.29 3.87 -6.35
CA ASN A 73 -20.39 5.23 -6.91
C ASN A 73 -19.12 5.60 -7.67
N LYS A 74 -18.03 5.84 -6.93
CA LYS A 74 -16.74 6.25 -7.50
C LYS A 74 -15.60 5.63 -6.70
N GLY A 75 -14.68 4.99 -7.42
CA GLY A 75 -13.50 4.35 -6.83
C GLY A 75 -12.22 4.89 -7.45
N TYR A 76 -11.14 4.85 -6.68
CA TYR A 76 -9.81 5.24 -7.14
C TYR A 76 -8.80 4.12 -6.85
N ILE A 77 -7.98 3.80 -7.85
CA ILE A 77 -6.75 3.03 -7.67
C ILE A 77 -5.64 4.02 -7.28
N LEU A 78 -5.05 3.81 -6.10
CA LEU A 78 -3.96 4.63 -5.56
C LEU A 78 -2.65 3.85 -5.59
N CYS A 79 -1.63 4.34 -6.32
CA CYS A 79 -0.34 3.64 -6.40
C CYS A 79 0.89 4.57 -6.36
N ASP A 80 2.06 3.99 -6.12
CA ASP A 80 3.32 4.70 -6.29
C ASP A 80 3.65 4.97 -7.78
N SER A 81 4.78 5.64 -8.01
CA SER A 81 5.23 6.00 -9.36
C SER A 81 5.71 4.84 -10.23
N TRP A 82 5.95 3.66 -9.66
CA TRP A 82 6.27 2.45 -10.42
C TRP A 82 5.05 1.95 -11.19
N TYR A 83 3.85 2.08 -10.61
CA TYR A 83 2.60 1.61 -11.20
C TYR A 83 1.89 2.68 -12.05
N SER A 84 2.42 3.89 -12.17
CA SER A 84 1.86 4.92 -13.07
C SER A 84 2.22 4.65 -14.53
N CYS A 85 1.59 3.64 -15.14
CA CYS A 85 1.83 3.24 -16.51
C CYS A 85 0.54 2.87 -17.26
N LYS A 86 0.62 2.86 -18.60
CA LYS A 86 -0.49 2.53 -19.52
C LYS A 86 -1.29 1.29 -19.12
N ALA A 87 -0.61 0.21 -18.71
CA ALA A 87 -1.27 -1.05 -18.33
C ALA A 87 -2.18 -0.88 -17.10
N ILE A 88 -1.70 -0.20 -16.06
CA ILE A 88 -2.44 0.05 -14.82
C ILE A 88 -3.57 1.04 -15.06
N PHE A 89 -3.36 2.08 -15.87
CA PHE A 89 -4.42 3.03 -16.23
C PHE A 89 -5.57 2.32 -16.96
N LYS A 90 -5.24 1.48 -17.95
CA LYS A 90 -6.23 0.68 -18.68
C LYS A 90 -6.95 -0.30 -17.75
N ALA A 91 -6.22 -1.00 -16.89
CA ALA A 91 -6.81 -1.93 -15.94
C ALA A 91 -7.79 -1.24 -14.98
N SER A 92 -7.41 -0.07 -14.45
CA SER A 92 -8.24 0.73 -13.55
C SER A 92 -9.54 1.14 -14.24
N ALA A 93 -9.44 1.71 -15.45
CA ALA A 93 -10.62 2.13 -16.21
C ALA A 93 -11.56 0.96 -16.53
N LEU A 94 -11.03 -0.19 -16.96
CA LEU A 94 -11.83 -1.38 -17.25
C LEU A 94 -12.52 -1.95 -15.99
N ALA A 95 -11.90 -1.82 -14.82
CA ALA A 95 -12.47 -2.23 -13.55
C ALA A 95 -13.50 -1.20 -12.99
N GLY A 96 -13.71 -0.07 -13.66
CA GLY A 96 -14.64 0.98 -13.22
C GLY A 96 -14.03 1.98 -12.23
N TYR A 97 -12.71 2.04 -12.13
CA TYR A 97 -11.98 2.93 -11.22
C TYR A 97 -11.27 4.06 -11.99
N ALA A 98 -11.24 5.25 -11.39
CA ALA A 98 -10.26 6.27 -11.76
C ALA A 98 -8.89 5.92 -11.15
N TYR A 99 -7.82 6.50 -11.68
CA TYR A 99 -6.46 6.30 -11.17
C TYR A 99 -5.90 7.59 -10.59
N ILE A 100 -5.24 7.50 -9.43
CA ILE A 100 -4.42 8.56 -8.86
C ILE A 100 -3.07 7.97 -8.43
N GLY A 101 -1.96 8.59 -8.84
CA GLY A 101 -0.62 8.07 -8.55
C GLY A 101 0.44 9.15 -8.42
N ALA A 102 1.56 8.81 -7.78
CA ALA A 102 2.79 9.59 -7.97
C ALA A 102 3.31 9.34 -9.38
N LEU A 103 3.95 10.31 -10.02
CA LEU A 103 4.47 10.19 -11.37
C LEU A 103 5.97 10.49 -11.37
N LYS A 104 6.75 9.68 -12.10
CA LYS A 104 8.18 9.98 -12.28
C LYS A 104 8.33 11.29 -13.06
N THR A 105 9.25 12.14 -12.63
CA THR A 105 9.44 13.48 -13.24
C THR A 105 10.20 13.43 -14.58
N ASN A 106 10.68 12.26 -15.00
CA ASN A 106 11.30 12.06 -16.31
C ASN A 106 10.31 11.70 -17.42
N ARG A 107 9.01 11.65 -17.13
CA ARG A 107 7.96 11.36 -18.11
C ARG A 107 7.78 12.51 -19.09
N VAL A 108 7.49 12.17 -20.34
CA VAL A 108 7.29 13.14 -21.43
C VAL A 108 5.82 13.53 -21.51
N ILE A 109 5.57 14.83 -21.60
CA ILE A 109 4.27 15.46 -21.82
C ILE A 109 4.32 16.37 -23.06
N TYR A 110 3.14 16.80 -23.53
CA TYR A 110 2.98 17.56 -24.77
C TYR A 110 2.22 18.88 -24.54
N PRO A 111 2.80 19.83 -23.78
CA PRO A 111 2.24 21.17 -23.61
C PRO A 111 2.40 22.02 -24.88
N LYS A 112 1.74 23.19 -24.89
CA LYS A 112 1.86 24.18 -25.96
C LYS A 112 3.33 24.55 -26.21
N GLY A 113 3.76 24.58 -27.48
CA GLY A 113 5.15 24.79 -27.90
C GLY A 113 6.03 23.53 -27.89
N HIS A 114 5.53 22.40 -27.38
CA HIS A 114 6.21 21.10 -27.37
C HIS A 114 5.31 19.97 -27.89
N GLU A 115 4.31 20.28 -28.72
CA GLU A 115 3.28 19.34 -29.16
C GLU A 115 3.85 18.20 -30.01
N ARG A 116 4.92 18.45 -30.78
CA ARG A 116 5.53 17.46 -31.69
C ARG A 116 6.52 16.54 -30.99
N LEU A 117 7.50 17.11 -30.28
CA LEU A 117 8.61 16.35 -29.68
C LEU A 117 8.38 16.02 -28.19
N GLY A 118 7.43 16.69 -27.55
CA GLY A 118 7.23 16.61 -26.11
C GLY A 118 8.37 17.24 -25.29
N ILE A 119 8.16 17.29 -23.99
CA ILE A 119 9.15 17.74 -23.01
C ILE A 119 9.03 16.90 -21.75
N LYS A 120 10.17 16.62 -21.09
CA LYS A 120 10.17 15.91 -19.81
C LYS A 120 9.58 16.80 -18.72
N LEU A 121 8.76 16.25 -17.82
CA LEU A 121 8.07 16.99 -16.76
C LEU A 121 9.01 17.87 -15.92
N HIS A 122 10.18 17.37 -15.52
CA HIS A 122 11.12 18.20 -14.76
C HIS A 122 11.68 19.39 -15.56
N LYS A 123 11.88 19.23 -16.88
CA LYS A 123 12.35 20.33 -17.76
C LYS A 123 11.23 21.35 -17.98
N PHE A 124 10.01 20.88 -18.15
CA PHE A 124 8.83 21.75 -18.22
C PHE A 124 8.62 22.52 -16.91
N ALA A 125 8.74 21.85 -15.76
CA ALA A 125 8.60 22.49 -14.46
C ALA A 125 9.62 23.63 -14.23
N THR A 126 10.85 23.47 -14.74
CA THR A 126 11.90 24.51 -14.66
C THR A 126 11.68 25.68 -15.62
N SER A 127 10.92 25.51 -16.70
CA SER A 127 10.61 26.61 -17.63
C SER A 127 9.42 27.46 -17.17
N LEU A 128 8.69 27.04 -16.14
CA LEU A 128 7.55 27.77 -15.61
C LEU A 128 7.99 28.83 -14.61
N ASN A 129 7.37 30.01 -14.69
CA ASN A 129 7.53 31.06 -13.70
C ASN A 129 6.79 30.72 -12.42
N LYS A 130 7.29 31.21 -11.29
CA LYS A 130 6.69 30.99 -9.97
C LYS A 130 5.23 31.46 -9.88
N ASP A 131 4.89 32.56 -10.54
CA ASP A 131 3.55 33.13 -10.54
C ASP A 131 2.52 32.27 -11.27
N SER A 132 2.96 31.27 -12.05
CA SER A 132 2.08 30.26 -12.64
C SER A 132 1.64 29.19 -11.65
N PHE A 133 2.24 29.12 -10.46
CA PHE A 133 1.90 28.13 -9.43
C PHE A 133 0.98 28.71 -8.37
N ASP A 134 -0.01 27.92 -7.97
CA ASP A 134 -0.86 28.23 -6.83
C ASP A 134 -0.13 27.88 -5.52
N LEU A 135 -0.15 28.80 -4.55
CA LEU A 135 0.34 28.53 -3.20
C LEU A 135 -0.77 27.88 -2.36
N VAL A 136 -0.56 26.64 -1.93
CA VAL A 136 -1.51 25.88 -1.11
C VAL A 136 -0.91 25.47 0.22
N LYS A 137 -1.78 25.23 1.22
CA LYS A 137 -1.39 24.74 2.55
C LYS A 137 -1.90 23.32 2.78
N VAL A 138 -1.00 22.40 3.09
CA VAL A 138 -1.31 20.99 3.38
C VAL A 138 -0.66 20.61 4.70
N LYS A 139 -1.47 20.22 5.70
CA LYS A 139 -1.01 19.79 7.04
C LYS A 139 0.03 20.74 7.67
N GLY A 140 -0.22 22.05 7.59
CA GLY A 140 0.64 23.08 8.15
C GLY A 140 1.79 23.55 7.26
N ASN A 141 2.13 22.81 6.20
CA ASN A 141 3.21 23.14 5.27
C ASN A 141 2.68 23.80 4.00
N HIS A 142 3.46 24.70 3.41
CA HIS A 142 3.12 25.39 2.18
C HIS A 142 3.80 24.75 0.96
N TYR A 143 3.05 24.64 -0.13
CA TYR A 143 3.52 24.07 -1.39
C TYR A 143 3.08 24.95 -2.56
N TYR A 144 3.95 25.08 -3.55
CA TYR A 144 3.57 25.59 -4.87
C TYR A 144 3.08 24.42 -5.71
N ILE A 145 1.90 24.55 -6.31
CA ILE A 145 1.33 23.53 -7.19
C ILE A 145 0.98 24.11 -8.57
N TYR A 146 1.19 23.32 -9.61
CA TYR A 146 0.78 23.65 -10.97
C TYR A 146 0.06 22.45 -11.57
N ASN A 147 -1.08 22.69 -12.21
CA ASN A 147 -1.85 21.63 -12.87
C ASN A 147 -1.68 21.69 -14.39
N TYR A 148 -1.00 20.68 -14.94
CA TYR A 148 -1.00 20.42 -16.36
C TYR A 148 -2.17 19.50 -16.72
N ILE A 149 -3.05 19.94 -17.61
CA ILE A 149 -4.08 19.09 -18.22
C ILE A 149 -3.69 18.82 -19.67
N GLY A 150 -3.49 17.55 -20.03
CA GLY A 150 -3.13 17.20 -21.39
C GLY A 150 -2.65 15.77 -21.56
N HIS A 151 -1.79 15.56 -22.56
CA HIS A 151 -1.32 14.24 -22.95
C HIS A 151 0.04 13.90 -22.33
N LEU A 152 0.24 12.61 -22.05
CA LEU A 152 1.55 11.97 -21.93
C LEU A 152 1.58 10.74 -22.85
N ASN A 153 2.77 10.15 -23.06
CA ASN A 153 2.93 9.00 -23.98
C ASN A 153 1.96 7.83 -23.70
N ASP A 154 1.63 7.61 -22.42
CA ASP A 154 0.82 6.46 -21.99
C ASP A 154 -0.68 6.71 -22.07
N MET A 155 -1.12 7.98 -22.01
CA MET A 155 -2.52 8.32 -21.84
C MET A 155 -2.82 9.74 -22.32
N LYS A 156 -3.98 9.89 -22.96
CA LYS A 156 -4.51 11.20 -23.36
C LYS A 156 -5.40 11.75 -22.24
N ASN A 157 -5.44 13.08 -22.11
CA ASN A 157 -6.35 13.81 -21.23
C ASN A 157 -6.24 13.38 -19.76
N VAL A 158 -5.12 13.72 -19.13
CA VAL A 158 -4.89 13.51 -17.70
C VAL A 158 -4.62 14.83 -17.00
N SER A 159 -4.85 14.88 -15.70
CA SER A 159 -4.37 15.96 -14.83
C SER A 159 -3.05 15.53 -14.20
N ILE A 160 -2.00 16.35 -14.34
CA ILE A 160 -0.69 16.14 -13.72
C ILE A 160 -0.40 17.35 -12.83
N ILE A 161 -0.32 17.11 -11.52
CA ILE A 161 0.05 18.13 -10.54
C ILE A 161 1.56 18.09 -10.33
N LEU A 162 2.23 19.19 -10.64
CA LEU A 162 3.58 19.47 -10.21
C LEU A 162 3.53 20.09 -8.81
N SER A 163 4.42 19.67 -7.91
CA SER A 163 4.47 20.17 -6.55
C SER A 163 5.91 20.44 -6.10
N TYR A 164 6.10 21.61 -5.51
CA TYR A 164 7.31 22.01 -4.81
C TYR A 164 6.99 22.42 -3.36
N PRO A 165 7.79 22.02 -2.37
CA PRO A 165 7.77 22.69 -1.05
C PRO A 165 8.12 24.17 -1.21
N LYS A 166 7.43 25.06 -0.49
CA LYS A 166 7.63 26.53 -0.60
C LYS A 166 9.10 26.94 -0.49
N GLU A 167 9.81 26.39 0.49
CA GLU A 167 11.22 26.71 0.80
C GLU A 167 12.24 26.07 -0.17
N SER A 168 11.77 25.22 -1.07
CA SER A 168 12.59 24.47 -2.02
C SER A 168 12.07 24.55 -3.45
N PHE A 169 11.39 25.64 -3.80
CA PHE A 169 10.91 25.87 -5.17
C PHE A 169 12.04 25.74 -6.19
N GLN A 170 11.83 24.89 -7.21
CA GLN A 170 12.77 24.59 -8.30
C GLN A 170 14.19 24.12 -7.88
N LYS A 171 14.42 23.81 -6.60
CA LYS A 171 15.68 23.16 -6.17
C LYS A 171 15.77 21.74 -6.74
N GLU A 172 16.97 21.26 -7.02
CA GLU A 172 17.16 19.89 -7.52
C GLU A 172 16.57 18.85 -6.55
N GLY A 173 15.91 17.82 -7.09
CA GLY A 173 15.30 16.73 -6.30
C GLY A 173 14.01 17.09 -5.54
N SER A 174 13.64 18.37 -5.47
CA SER A 174 12.47 18.85 -4.71
C SER A 174 11.14 18.62 -5.43
N LEU A 175 11.14 18.59 -6.78
CA LEU A 175 9.94 18.40 -7.58
C LEU A 175 9.31 17.03 -7.31
N LYS A 176 8.02 17.03 -7.01
CA LYS A 176 7.16 15.85 -7.06
C LYS A 176 6.09 16.05 -8.12
N ALA A 177 5.69 14.96 -8.77
CA ALA A 177 4.60 14.96 -9.73
C ALA A 177 3.56 13.91 -9.33
N PHE A 178 2.29 14.21 -9.55
CA PHE A 178 1.16 13.33 -9.30
C PHE A 178 0.25 13.35 -10.52
N ILE A 179 -0.40 12.23 -10.82
CA ILE A 179 -1.30 12.08 -11.97
C ILE A 179 -2.68 11.64 -11.49
N SER A 180 -3.73 12.17 -12.13
CA SER A 180 -5.11 11.72 -12.02
C SER A 180 -5.69 11.50 -13.41
N THR A 181 -6.44 10.42 -13.59
CA THR A 181 -7.28 10.19 -14.78
C THR A 181 -8.68 10.79 -14.63
N ASP A 182 -8.98 11.36 -13.47
CA ASP A 182 -10.23 12.05 -13.19
C ASP A 182 -10.01 13.55 -13.27
N LEU A 183 -10.53 14.16 -14.33
CA LEU A 183 -10.39 15.58 -14.64
C LEU A 183 -11.39 16.46 -13.90
N VAL A 184 -12.37 15.87 -13.22
CA VAL A 184 -13.37 16.62 -12.43
C VAL A 184 -12.78 17.08 -11.09
N LEU A 185 -11.79 16.34 -10.57
CA LEU A 185 -11.16 16.67 -9.29
C LEU A 185 -10.30 17.93 -9.40
N LYS A 186 -10.40 18.78 -8.37
CA LYS A 186 -9.48 19.92 -8.23
C LYS A 186 -8.08 19.41 -7.90
N PRO A 187 -7.02 20.14 -8.30
CA PRO A 187 -5.63 19.73 -8.07
C PRO A 187 -5.33 19.37 -6.61
N LEU A 188 -5.84 20.17 -5.67
CA LEU A 188 -5.63 19.96 -4.24
C LEU A 188 -6.35 18.69 -3.73
N ASP A 189 -7.55 18.38 -4.24
CA ASP A 189 -8.29 17.17 -3.87
C ASP A 189 -7.57 15.90 -4.34
N ILE A 190 -6.91 15.95 -5.50
CA ILE A 190 -6.07 14.85 -6.00
C ILE A 190 -4.93 14.58 -5.02
N LEU A 191 -4.25 15.62 -4.54
CA LEU A 191 -3.18 15.49 -3.55
C LEU A 191 -3.71 14.93 -2.22
N PHE A 192 -4.84 15.43 -1.72
CA PHE A 192 -5.45 14.92 -0.50
C PHE A 192 -5.83 13.44 -0.61
N LYS A 193 -6.52 13.04 -1.69
CA LYS A 193 -6.85 11.64 -1.95
C LYS A 193 -5.61 10.76 -2.07
N TYR A 194 -4.54 11.26 -2.70
CA TYR A 194 -3.30 10.50 -2.80
C TYR A 194 -2.67 10.19 -1.43
N THR A 195 -2.92 11.02 -0.40
CA THR A 195 -2.41 10.75 0.94
C THR A 195 -2.98 9.48 1.55
N ASP A 196 -4.16 9.04 1.13
CA ASP A 196 -4.78 7.79 1.61
C ASP A 196 -3.98 6.56 1.19
N ARG A 197 -3.13 6.65 0.16
CA ARG A 197 -2.18 5.56 -0.19
C ARG A 197 -1.26 5.20 0.97
N TRP A 198 -0.97 6.14 1.87
CA TRP A 198 -0.06 5.91 3.00
C TRP A 198 -0.51 4.77 3.92
N VAL A 199 -1.79 4.41 3.94
CA VAL A 199 -2.35 3.33 4.79
C VAL A 199 -1.69 1.97 4.58
N ILE A 200 -1.06 1.75 3.42
CA ILE A 200 -0.32 0.51 3.14
C ILE A 200 0.96 0.37 3.99
N GLU A 201 1.59 1.49 4.40
CA GLU A 201 2.82 1.45 5.18
C GLU A 201 2.56 1.00 6.63
N PRO A 202 1.57 1.56 7.36
CA PRO A 202 1.14 1.01 8.65
C PRO A 202 0.68 -0.44 8.55
N PHE A 203 -0.05 -0.83 7.49
CA PHE A 203 -0.44 -2.23 7.29
C PHE A 203 0.78 -3.17 7.29
N PHE A 204 1.80 -2.88 6.48
CA PHE A 204 3.01 -3.72 6.46
C PHE A 204 3.77 -3.69 7.77
N ARG A 205 3.79 -2.56 8.48
CA ARG A 205 4.40 -2.43 9.80
C ARG A 205 3.70 -3.33 10.82
N ASP A 206 2.37 -3.27 10.87
CA ASP A 206 1.55 -4.03 11.80
C ASP A 206 1.67 -5.53 11.54
N CYS A 207 1.60 -5.96 10.27
CA CYS A 207 1.78 -7.36 9.87
C CYS A 207 3.16 -7.91 10.26
N LYS A 208 4.23 -7.12 10.13
CA LYS A 208 5.58 -7.55 10.57
C LYS A 208 5.67 -7.65 12.09
N ASN A 209 5.33 -6.57 12.77
CA ASN A 209 5.55 -6.46 14.22
C ASN A 209 4.66 -7.39 15.05
N TYR A 210 3.44 -7.68 14.59
CA TYR A 210 2.44 -8.38 15.40
C TYR A 210 1.96 -9.70 14.82
N LEU A 211 2.08 -9.89 13.50
CA LEU A 211 1.58 -11.09 12.84
C LEU A 211 2.69 -11.98 12.26
N GLY A 212 3.95 -11.54 12.32
CA GLY A 212 5.14 -12.33 11.96
C GLY A 212 5.48 -12.34 10.46
N LEU A 213 5.01 -11.35 9.69
CA LEU A 213 5.20 -11.31 8.23
C LEU A 213 6.67 -11.36 7.78
N ASP A 214 7.62 -10.90 8.58
CA ASP A 214 9.05 -10.97 8.28
C ASP A 214 9.81 -12.01 9.13
N SER A 215 9.11 -12.81 9.92
CA SER A 215 9.69 -13.82 10.82
C SER A 215 9.12 -15.22 10.63
N TYR A 216 8.16 -15.43 9.72
CA TYR A 216 7.63 -16.77 9.45
C TYR A 216 8.71 -17.70 8.87
N GLN A 217 8.63 -18.98 9.24
CA GLN A 217 9.63 -20.01 8.88
C GLN A 217 9.06 -21.14 8.01
N VAL A 218 7.81 -21.01 7.55
CA VAL A 218 7.21 -21.95 6.59
C VAL A 218 7.97 -21.92 5.26
N ARG A 219 8.22 -23.12 4.69
CA ARG A 219 9.11 -23.27 3.52
C ARG A 219 8.42 -23.52 2.19
N SER A 220 7.33 -24.29 2.18
CA SER A 220 6.62 -24.60 0.93
C SER A 220 5.68 -23.45 0.54
N GLU A 221 5.58 -23.18 -0.76
CA GLU A 221 4.73 -22.16 -1.37
C GLU A 221 3.29 -22.31 -0.88
N ARG A 222 2.76 -23.53 -0.88
CA ARG A 222 1.41 -23.83 -0.39
C ARG A 222 1.21 -23.38 1.07
N SER A 223 2.17 -23.64 1.94
CA SER A 223 2.09 -23.24 3.35
C SER A 223 2.29 -21.74 3.54
N ILE A 224 3.15 -21.12 2.74
CA ILE A 224 3.35 -19.66 2.74
C ILE A 224 2.06 -18.96 2.31
N LEU A 225 1.43 -19.38 1.21
CA LEU A 225 0.16 -18.81 0.74
C LEU A 225 -0.95 -18.96 1.78
N ARG A 226 -1.03 -20.11 2.44
CA ARG A 226 -1.96 -20.33 3.57
C ARG A 226 -1.68 -19.37 4.72
N TYR A 227 -0.41 -19.23 5.11
CA TYR A 227 -0.01 -18.32 6.18
C TYR A 227 -0.38 -16.87 5.85
N LEU A 228 -0.05 -16.38 4.65
CA LEU A 228 -0.38 -15.02 4.20
C LEU A 228 -1.90 -14.78 4.17
N THR A 229 -2.68 -15.80 3.76
CA THR A 229 -4.15 -15.74 3.77
C THR A 229 -4.69 -15.70 5.20
N ILE A 230 -4.22 -16.60 6.07
CA ILE A 230 -4.64 -16.68 7.48
C ILE A 230 -4.30 -15.38 8.20
N MET A 231 -3.17 -14.74 7.90
CA MET A 231 -2.75 -13.47 8.49
C MET A 231 -3.79 -12.35 8.31
N PHE A 232 -4.57 -12.36 7.22
CA PHE A 232 -5.63 -11.37 7.02
C PHE A 232 -6.76 -11.49 8.05
N ILE A 233 -7.04 -12.69 8.55
CA ILE A 233 -8.12 -12.95 9.51
C ILE A 233 -7.89 -12.20 10.84
N PRO A 234 -6.78 -12.39 11.58
CA PRO A 234 -6.54 -11.65 12.81
C PRO A 234 -6.37 -10.16 12.56
N TYR A 235 -5.83 -9.74 11.41
CA TYR A 235 -5.75 -8.32 11.06
C TYR A 235 -7.14 -7.68 10.95
N THR A 236 -8.02 -8.28 10.15
CA THR A 236 -9.40 -7.84 9.95
C THR A 236 -10.19 -7.90 11.25
N TYR A 237 -10.09 -9.01 11.99
CA TYR A 237 -10.73 -9.15 13.30
C TYR A 237 -10.32 -8.01 14.24
N CYS A 238 -9.02 -7.74 14.41
CA CYS A 238 -8.56 -6.67 15.28
C CYS A 238 -9.03 -5.29 14.79
N LYS A 239 -8.95 -5.02 13.48
CA LYS A 239 -9.47 -3.77 12.90
C LYS A 239 -10.93 -3.52 13.28
N LEU A 240 -11.79 -4.52 13.09
CA LEU A 240 -13.21 -4.43 13.42
C LEU A 240 -13.48 -4.40 14.93
N TYR A 241 -12.70 -5.15 15.72
CA TYR A 241 -12.82 -5.19 17.19
C TYR A 241 -12.55 -3.84 17.84
N SER A 242 -11.75 -2.99 17.19
CA SER A 242 -11.48 -1.62 17.64
C SER A 242 -12.67 -0.66 17.45
N SER A 243 -13.76 -1.13 16.83
CA SER A 243 -15.01 -0.42 16.58
C SER A 243 -14.74 1.00 16.06
N LYS A 244 -15.06 2.04 16.84
CA LYS A 244 -14.96 3.45 16.45
C LYS A 244 -13.60 3.88 15.89
N THR A 245 -12.49 3.29 16.35
CA THR A 245 -11.16 3.75 15.93
C THR A 245 -10.69 3.13 14.61
N LEU A 246 -11.20 1.94 14.24
CA LEU A 246 -10.75 1.17 13.09
C LEU A 246 -9.22 1.04 13.00
N GLN A 247 -8.54 0.98 14.15
CA GLN A 247 -7.09 0.85 14.26
C GLN A 247 -6.71 -0.56 14.71
N PHE A 248 -5.80 -1.19 13.98
CA PHE A 248 -5.37 -2.57 14.25
C PHE A 248 -4.77 -2.71 15.66
N ASN A 249 -3.83 -1.83 16.04
CA ASN A 249 -3.14 -1.90 17.34
C ASN A 249 -4.08 -1.73 18.53
N THR A 250 -5.06 -0.83 18.42
CA THR A 250 -6.11 -0.65 19.43
C THR A 250 -6.94 -1.92 19.57
N GLY A 251 -7.41 -2.48 18.46
CA GLY A 251 -8.17 -3.71 18.46
C GLY A 251 -7.40 -4.92 18.98
N LEU A 252 -6.14 -5.06 18.60
CA LEU A 252 -5.25 -6.11 19.08
C LEU A 252 -5.07 -6.03 20.60
N LYS A 253 -4.85 -4.82 21.15
CA LYS A 253 -4.75 -4.60 22.60
C LYS A 253 -6.05 -4.99 23.31
N LEU A 254 -7.19 -4.57 22.77
CA LEU A 254 -8.51 -4.90 23.33
C LEU A 254 -8.79 -6.40 23.28
N ALA A 255 -8.52 -7.06 22.15
CA ALA A 255 -8.71 -8.50 21.99
C ALA A 255 -7.84 -9.29 22.98
N LYS A 256 -6.55 -8.94 23.12
CA LYS A 256 -5.66 -9.57 24.10
C LYS A 256 -6.13 -9.36 25.54
N ASN A 257 -6.59 -8.16 25.88
CA ASN A 257 -7.10 -7.88 27.22
C ASN A 257 -8.39 -8.67 27.52
N ASN A 258 -9.30 -8.80 26.56
CA ASN A 258 -10.52 -9.56 26.75
C ASN A 258 -10.26 -11.06 26.82
N PHE A 259 -9.30 -11.58 26.04
CA PHE A 259 -8.86 -12.97 26.18
C PHE A 259 -8.32 -13.24 27.59
N LYS A 260 -7.45 -12.37 28.12
CA LYS A 260 -6.96 -12.48 29.50
C LYS A 260 -8.08 -12.45 30.54
N LYS A 261 -9.05 -11.54 30.39
CA LYS A 261 -10.24 -11.49 31.26
C LYS A 261 -11.04 -12.78 31.19
N ALA A 262 -11.29 -13.31 30.00
CA ALA A 262 -12.02 -14.56 29.81
C ALA A 262 -11.29 -15.75 30.47
N GLN A 263 -9.96 -15.82 30.35
CA GLN A 263 -9.16 -16.84 31.04
C GLN A 263 -9.27 -16.71 32.57
N ILE A 264 -9.18 -15.50 33.12
CA ILE A 264 -9.32 -15.27 34.56
C ILE A 264 -10.72 -15.67 35.04
N ILE A 265 -11.76 -15.27 34.32
CA ILE A 265 -13.16 -15.64 34.64
C ILE A 265 -13.33 -17.16 34.60
N PHE A 266 -12.78 -17.84 33.58
CA PHE A 266 -12.80 -19.29 33.48
C PHE A 266 -12.14 -19.96 34.69
N ILE A 267 -10.91 -19.55 35.04
CA ILE A 267 -10.18 -20.09 36.20
C ILE A 267 -10.95 -19.88 37.49
N TYR A 268 -11.46 -18.65 37.71
CA TYR A 268 -12.23 -18.31 38.90
C TYR A 268 -13.51 -19.17 39.01
N SER A 269 -14.22 -19.35 37.89
CA SER A 269 -15.44 -20.15 37.85
C SER A 269 -15.16 -21.65 38.06
N ALA A 270 -14.07 -22.17 37.50
CA ALA A 270 -13.65 -23.55 37.71
C ALA A 270 -13.30 -23.81 39.18
N ALA A 271 -12.59 -22.88 39.83
CA ALA A 271 -12.25 -22.96 41.25
C ALA A 271 -13.49 -22.95 42.15
N LEU A 272 -14.47 -22.07 41.88
CA LEU A 272 -15.74 -22.04 42.63
C LEU A 272 -16.54 -23.35 42.51
N ASN A 273 -16.40 -24.06 41.39
CA ASN A 273 -17.06 -25.35 41.16
C ASN A 273 -16.24 -26.55 41.68
N GLY A 274 -15.17 -26.32 42.46
CA GLY A 274 -14.35 -27.37 43.04
C GLY A 274 -13.56 -28.19 42.02
N GLN A 275 -13.30 -27.65 40.81
CA GLN A 275 -12.46 -28.36 39.83
C GLN A 275 -11.00 -28.42 40.32
N PRO A 276 -10.35 -29.60 40.27
CA PRO A 276 -8.93 -29.72 40.57
C PRO A 276 -8.08 -28.85 39.65
N ILE A 277 -7.01 -28.27 40.19
CA ILE A 277 -6.15 -27.34 39.46
C ILE A 277 -5.45 -28.01 38.26
N GLU A 278 -5.18 -29.31 38.36
CA GLU A 278 -4.60 -30.14 37.31
C GLU A 278 -5.50 -30.14 36.07
N LYS A 279 -6.82 -30.27 36.27
CA LYS A 279 -7.80 -30.26 35.18
C LYS A 279 -7.93 -28.87 34.54
N ILE A 280 -7.69 -27.80 35.31
CA ILE A 280 -7.63 -26.43 34.78
C ILE A 280 -6.38 -26.26 33.91
N PHE A 281 -5.22 -26.79 34.33
CA PHE A 281 -3.99 -26.75 33.54
C PHE A 281 -4.08 -27.53 32.24
N GLU A 282 -4.69 -28.73 32.27
CA GLU A 282 -4.97 -29.52 31.06
C GLU A 282 -5.84 -28.74 30.06
N ASN A 283 -6.94 -28.13 30.54
CA ASN A 283 -7.84 -27.35 29.69
C ASN A 283 -7.16 -26.12 29.08
N LEU A 284 -6.29 -25.44 29.84
CA LEU A 284 -5.52 -24.30 29.35
C LEU A 284 -4.29 -24.70 28.52
N LYS A 285 -4.00 -26.01 28.41
CA LYS A 285 -2.82 -26.57 27.73
C LYS A 285 -1.51 -25.97 28.25
N ILE A 286 -1.42 -25.86 29.57
CA ILE A 286 -0.22 -25.38 30.28
C ILE A 286 0.35 -26.43 31.26
N ALA A 287 -0.25 -27.63 31.27
CA ALA A 287 0.29 -28.80 31.95
C ALA A 287 1.51 -29.36 31.22
#